data_AF-K1U840-F1
#
_entry.id   AF-K1U840-F1
#
_cell.length_a   1.000
_cell.length_b   1.000
_cell.length_c   1.000
_cell.angle_alpha   90.00
_cell.angle_beta   90.00
_cell.angle_gamma   90.00
#
_symmetry.space_group_name_H-M   'P 1'
#
loop_
_entity.id
_entity.type
_entity.pdbx_description
1 polymer ?
#
loop_
_entity_poly.entity_id
_entity_poly.type
_entity_poly.pdbx_seq_one_letter_code
_entity_poly.pdbx_strand_id
1 'polypeptide(L)'
;GAVATGISCGVDSLHALANQTAMKFKKHNITHLTFNNVGSHGEGEHAEKLYQARLERPRAFAKEYGFEFVASDSNLQNVVLQSHFKSHTYSSMFAVYCLQKLYSVYYYASGGYKYSEFTLIDKPTICCGSYEMLSLPLFSTHNLRVYSEGENMSRLTKLRSIVKYAPSYKYLNVCLEDGDNCGKCEKCVRTLLGIDALGALDNYAEVFDIDYYRKHKKWYLQQMLIQMAHNKHDYFEMYPYFKSEITLDMRIKVLPYTIENTIRKLIPRDSWLFNVLKSIKHKI
;
A
#
# COMPACT_ATOMS: atom_id res chain seq x y z
N GLY A 1 -13.28 -10.08 -22.84
CA GLY A 1 -13.88 -9.66 -21.57
C GLY A 1 -13.41 -8.26 -21.24
N ALA A 2 -13.76 -7.77 -20.06
CA ALA A 2 -13.24 -6.55 -19.48
C ALA A 2 -11.75 -6.67 -19.15
N VAL A 3 -11.09 -5.52 -19.04
CA VAL A 3 -9.75 -5.41 -18.45
C VAL A 3 -9.92 -4.66 -17.14
N ALA A 4 -9.49 -5.26 -16.03
CA ALA A 4 -9.81 -4.76 -14.71
C ALA A 4 -8.59 -4.61 -13.79
N THR A 5 -8.73 -3.75 -12.80
CA THR A 5 -7.83 -3.66 -11.64
C THR A 5 -8.62 -3.33 -10.37
N GLY A 6 -8.03 -3.58 -9.20
CA GLY A 6 -8.59 -3.16 -7.92
C GLY A 6 -8.27 -1.69 -7.63
N ILE A 7 -9.24 -0.93 -7.12
CA ILE A 7 -9.10 0.50 -6.81
C ILE A 7 -9.36 0.81 -5.35
N SER A 8 -8.29 1.02 -4.57
CA SER A 8 -8.38 1.55 -3.20
C SER A 8 -8.11 3.06 -3.13
N CYS A 9 -7.77 3.67 -4.27
CA CYS A 9 -7.17 5.00 -4.38
C CYS A 9 -5.85 5.17 -3.62
N GLY A 10 -5.22 4.08 -3.19
CA GLY A 10 -3.86 4.09 -2.66
C GLY A 10 -2.79 4.15 -3.75
N VAL A 11 -1.53 4.20 -3.33
CA VAL A 11 -0.38 4.31 -4.25
C VAL A 11 -0.35 3.14 -5.26
N ASP A 12 -0.54 1.90 -4.83
CA ASP A 12 -0.39 0.76 -5.75
C ASP A 12 -1.50 0.72 -6.81
N SER A 13 -2.75 0.98 -6.42
CA SER A 13 -3.89 0.96 -7.34
C SER A 13 -3.88 2.14 -8.30
N LEU A 14 -3.51 3.34 -7.83
CA LEU A 14 -3.34 4.51 -8.71
C LEU A 14 -2.13 4.35 -9.64
N HIS A 15 -1.05 3.69 -9.21
CA HIS A 15 0.06 3.34 -10.08
C HIS A 15 -0.38 2.42 -11.23
N ALA A 16 -1.13 1.36 -10.92
CA ALA A 16 -1.67 0.46 -11.94
C ALA A 16 -2.51 1.23 -12.98
N LEU A 17 -3.36 2.15 -12.52
CA LEU A 17 -4.16 2.99 -13.41
C LEU A 17 -3.34 3.96 -14.26
N ALA A 18 -2.34 4.61 -13.66
CA ALA A 18 -1.49 5.57 -14.37
C ALA A 18 -0.74 4.92 -15.54
N ASN A 19 -0.42 3.62 -15.46
CA ASN A 19 0.36 2.93 -16.48
C ASN A 19 -0.47 2.11 -17.48
N GLN A 20 -1.69 1.69 -17.11
CA GLN A 20 -2.48 0.73 -17.90
C GLN A 20 -3.76 1.35 -18.51
N THR A 21 -3.81 2.68 -18.66
CA THR A 21 -4.97 3.39 -19.26
C THR A 21 -4.69 3.99 -20.64
N ALA A 22 -3.42 4.22 -20.99
CA ALA A 22 -2.99 4.80 -22.26
C ALA A 22 -2.00 3.89 -23.01
N MET A 23 -2.26 2.57 -23.04
CA MET A 23 -1.33 1.63 -23.65
C MET A 23 -1.40 1.65 -25.17
N LYS A 24 -0.26 1.34 -25.81
CA LYS A 24 -0.18 1.05 -27.25
C LYS A 24 -1.17 -0.05 -27.67
N PHE A 25 -1.34 -1.06 -26.82
CA PHE A 25 -2.25 -2.17 -27.04
C PHE A 25 -3.60 -1.89 -26.38
N LYS A 26 -4.52 -1.26 -27.12
CA LYS A 26 -5.84 -0.84 -26.60
C LYS A 26 -6.65 -1.96 -25.91
N LYS A 27 -6.46 -3.22 -26.31
CA LYS A 27 -7.10 -4.39 -25.67
C LYS A 27 -6.63 -4.66 -24.23
N HIS A 28 -5.59 -3.97 -23.77
CA HIS A 28 -5.07 -4.00 -22.40
C HIS A 28 -5.42 -2.74 -21.60
N ASN A 29 -6.11 -1.77 -22.19
CA ASN A 29 -6.55 -0.61 -21.43
C ASN A 29 -7.60 -1.01 -20.41
N ILE A 30 -7.41 -0.59 -19.17
CA ILE A 30 -8.38 -0.81 -18.09
C ILE A 30 -9.72 -0.19 -18.46
N THR A 31 -10.79 -0.97 -18.33
CA THR A 31 -12.18 -0.52 -18.51
C THR A 31 -13.01 -0.64 -17.24
N HIS A 32 -12.63 -1.54 -16.33
CA HIS A 32 -13.36 -1.81 -15.09
C HIS A 32 -12.48 -1.58 -13.87
N LEU A 33 -13.05 -0.94 -12.86
CA LEU A 33 -12.46 -0.73 -11.55
C LEU A 33 -13.21 -1.56 -10.52
N THR A 34 -12.48 -2.34 -9.72
CA THR A 34 -13.09 -3.22 -8.72
C THR A 34 -12.80 -2.77 -7.30
N PHE A 35 -13.78 -2.90 -6.40
CA PHE A 35 -13.60 -2.67 -4.97
C PHE A 35 -14.20 -3.83 -4.18
N ASN A 36 -13.34 -4.72 -3.71
CA ASN A 36 -13.73 -6.03 -3.19
C ASN A 36 -13.62 -6.08 -1.66
N ASN A 37 -14.73 -6.30 -0.96
CA ASN A 37 -14.74 -6.60 0.47
C ASN A 37 -14.45 -8.08 0.71
N VAL A 38 -13.17 -8.41 0.85
CA VAL A 38 -12.68 -9.79 1.06
C VAL A 38 -11.71 -9.90 2.24
N GLY A 39 -11.86 -9.01 3.21
CA GLY A 39 -11.10 -9.02 4.47
C GLY A 39 -10.05 -7.93 4.66
N SER A 40 -9.91 -6.97 3.73
CA SER A 40 -9.02 -5.81 3.91
C SER A 40 -9.53 -4.80 4.96
N HIS A 41 -10.81 -4.90 5.34
CA HIS A 41 -11.46 -4.01 6.30
C HIS A 41 -11.54 -4.58 7.73
N GLY A 42 -11.02 -5.80 7.96
CA GLY A 42 -11.13 -6.49 9.24
C GLY A 42 -12.36 -7.40 9.32
N GLU A 43 -12.85 -7.65 10.54
CA GLU A 43 -13.99 -8.54 10.83
C GLU A 43 -15.11 -7.80 11.59
N GLY A 44 -16.33 -8.33 11.53
CA GLY A 44 -17.48 -7.83 12.29
C GLY A 44 -18.02 -6.46 11.86
N GLU A 45 -18.83 -5.84 12.72
CA GLU A 45 -19.56 -4.60 12.43
C GLU A 45 -18.64 -3.41 12.09
N HIS A 46 -17.46 -3.34 12.72
CA HIS A 46 -16.47 -2.31 12.42
C HIS A 46 -15.98 -2.39 10.97
N ALA A 47 -15.74 -3.60 10.47
CA ALA A 47 -15.29 -3.82 9.10
C ALA A 47 -16.34 -3.41 8.06
N GLU A 48 -17.62 -3.68 8.35
CA GLU A 48 -18.72 -3.26 7.48
C GLU A 48 -18.81 -1.74 7.38
N LYS A 49 -18.77 -1.05 8.53
CA LYS A 49 -18.75 0.42 8.55
C LYS A 49 -17.56 0.99 7.78
N LEU A 50 -16.38 0.36 7.92
CA LEU A 50 -15.18 0.80 7.23
C LEU A 50 -15.25 0.56 5.71
N TYR A 51 -15.83 -0.57 5.27
CA TYR A 51 -16.06 -0.84 3.86
C TYR A 51 -16.98 0.21 3.24
N GLN A 52 -18.13 0.48 3.86
CA GLN A 52 -19.09 1.49 3.38
C GLN A 52 -18.46 2.89 3.32
N ALA A 53 -17.70 3.27 4.36
CA ALA A 53 -17.01 4.56 4.39
C ALA A 53 -15.94 4.69 3.28
N ARG A 54 -15.30 3.59 2.90
CA ARG A 54 -14.24 3.59 1.87
C ARG A 54 -14.75 3.39 0.45
N LEU A 55 -15.96 2.88 0.26
CA LEU A 55 -16.54 2.56 -1.04
C LEU A 55 -16.76 3.79 -1.93
N GLU A 56 -17.16 4.91 -1.32
CA GLU A 56 -17.61 6.08 -2.08
C GLU A 56 -16.49 6.79 -2.84
N ARG A 57 -15.26 6.80 -2.31
CA ARG A 57 -14.12 7.43 -2.99
C ARG A 57 -13.74 6.71 -4.30
N PRO A 58 -13.50 5.39 -4.32
CA PRO A 58 -13.28 4.65 -5.56
C PRO A 58 -14.47 4.72 -6.52
N ARG A 59 -15.71 4.71 -6.02
CA ARG A 59 -16.92 4.87 -6.83
C ARG A 59 -16.95 6.23 -7.52
N ALA A 60 -16.66 7.30 -6.80
CA ALA A 60 -16.60 8.66 -7.32
C ALA A 60 -15.47 8.81 -8.36
N PHE A 61 -14.29 8.23 -8.10
CA PHE A 61 -13.19 8.18 -9.07
C PHE A 61 -13.63 7.49 -10.37
N ALA A 62 -14.24 6.31 -10.26
CA ALA A 62 -14.68 5.55 -11.42
C ALA A 62 -15.67 6.34 -12.27
N LYS A 63 -16.65 6.98 -11.63
CA LYS A 63 -17.64 7.83 -12.29
C LYS A 63 -17.01 9.04 -13.00
N GLU A 64 -16.09 9.73 -12.34
CA GLU A 64 -15.46 10.95 -12.87
C GLU A 64 -14.58 10.67 -14.09
N TYR A 65 -13.87 9.54 -14.09
CA TYR A 65 -12.95 9.16 -15.18
C TYR A 65 -13.53 8.15 -16.17
N GLY A 66 -14.82 7.85 -16.08
CA GLY A 66 -15.54 7.04 -17.07
C GLY A 66 -15.22 5.54 -17.05
N PHE A 67 -14.94 4.97 -15.87
CA PHE A 67 -14.76 3.53 -15.70
C PHE A 67 -16.03 2.85 -15.22
N GLU A 68 -16.25 1.62 -15.67
CA GLU A 68 -17.24 0.73 -15.07
C GLU A 68 -16.79 0.34 -13.66
N PHE A 69 -17.69 0.43 -12.68
CA PHE A 69 -17.36 0.16 -11.28
C PHE A 69 -18.04 -1.11 -10.77
N VAL A 70 -17.23 -2.06 -10.30
CA VAL A 70 -17.69 -3.34 -9.75
C VAL A 70 -17.33 -3.42 -8.28
N ALA A 71 -18.32 -3.29 -7.41
CA ALA A 71 -18.16 -3.55 -5.99
C ALA A 71 -18.61 -4.98 -5.67
N SER A 72 -17.82 -5.71 -4.89
CA SER A 72 -18.23 -7.02 -4.36
C SER A 72 -18.20 -7.01 -2.84
N ASP A 73 -19.21 -7.60 -2.22
CA ASP A 73 -19.28 -7.79 -0.78
C ASP A 73 -19.35 -9.27 -0.43
N SER A 74 -18.47 -9.72 0.46
CA SER A 74 -18.32 -11.12 0.85
C SER A 74 -18.14 -11.24 2.36
N ASN A 75 -18.64 -12.35 2.92
CA ASN A 75 -18.42 -12.73 4.31
C ASN A 75 -17.16 -13.61 4.49
N LEU A 76 -16.27 -13.71 3.50
CA LEU A 76 -15.09 -14.59 3.52
C LEU A 76 -14.27 -14.45 4.82
N GLN A 77 -14.04 -13.23 5.28
CA GLN A 77 -13.34 -12.89 6.51
C GLN A 77 -14.01 -13.42 7.79
N ASN A 78 -15.33 -13.59 7.77
CA ASN A 78 -16.09 -14.10 8.92
C ASN A 78 -16.12 -15.64 8.94
N VAL A 79 -15.91 -16.28 7.78
CA VAL A 79 -15.96 -17.74 7.63
C VAL A 79 -14.57 -18.36 7.72
N VAL A 80 -13.57 -17.68 7.15
CA VAL A 80 -12.17 -18.14 7.12
C VAL A 80 -11.33 -17.16 7.93
N LEU A 81 -10.89 -17.60 9.11
CA LEU A 81 -9.96 -16.84 9.93
C LEU A 81 -8.69 -16.57 9.11
N GLN A 82 -8.46 -15.31 8.79
CA GLN A 82 -7.37 -14.93 7.90
C GLN A 82 -6.58 -13.75 8.46
N SER A 83 -5.25 -13.86 8.39
CA SER A 83 -4.41 -12.67 8.49
C SER A 83 -4.39 -12.00 7.13
N HIS A 84 -5.07 -10.86 6.97
CA HIS A 84 -5.08 -10.12 5.71
C HIS A 84 -3.65 -9.89 5.18
N PHE A 85 -2.72 -9.51 6.07
CA PHE A 85 -1.31 -9.39 5.71
C PHE A 85 -0.82 -10.66 5.00
N LYS A 86 -1.06 -11.86 5.55
CA LYS A 86 -0.61 -13.13 4.98
C LYS A 86 -1.43 -13.63 3.79
N SER A 87 -2.70 -13.24 3.64
CA SER A 87 -3.64 -13.85 2.67
C SER A 87 -4.13 -12.93 1.55
N HIS A 88 -3.78 -11.64 1.56
CA HIS A 88 -4.39 -10.63 0.68
C HIS A 88 -4.36 -10.97 -0.82
N THR A 89 -3.28 -11.56 -1.36
CA THR A 89 -3.22 -11.97 -2.77
C THR A 89 -4.31 -12.99 -3.10
N TYR A 90 -4.49 -14.01 -2.25
CA TYR A 90 -5.45 -15.10 -2.46
C TYR A 90 -6.90 -14.65 -2.28
N SER A 91 -7.18 -13.92 -1.20
CA SER A 91 -8.53 -13.38 -0.92
C SER A 91 -8.96 -12.38 -2.00
N SER A 92 -8.04 -11.57 -2.51
CA SER A 92 -8.33 -10.68 -3.65
C SER A 92 -8.62 -11.46 -4.93
N MET A 93 -7.85 -12.52 -5.22
CA MET A 93 -8.09 -13.36 -6.39
C MET A 93 -9.40 -14.14 -6.31
N PHE A 94 -9.84 -14.54 -5.11
CA PHE A 94 -11.16 -15.13 -4.92
C PHE A 94 -12.27 -14.25 -5.52
N ALA A 95 -12.29 -12.94 -5.23
CA ALA A 95 -13.27 -12.02 -5.81
C ALA A 95 -13.17 -11.93 -7.35
N VAL A 96 -11.95 -11.94 -7.89
CA VAL A 96 -11.73 -11.96 -9.35
C VAL A 96 -12.31 -13.23 -9.97
N TYR A 97 -12.09 -14.38 -9.34
CA TYR A 97 -12.57 -15.67 -9.84
C TYR A 97 -14.09 -15.83 -9.77
N CYS A 98 -14.76 -15.21 -8.79
CA CYS A 98 -16.22 -15.14 -8.74
C CYS A 98 -16.82 -14.49 -10.01
N LEU A 99 -16.06 -13.60 -10.66
CA LEU A 99 -16.45 -12.89 -11.87
C LEU A 99 -15.53 -13.20 -13.06
N GLN A 100 -14.87 -14.36 -13.09
CA GLN A 100 -13.87 -14.71 -14.12
C GLN A 100 -14.41 -14.71 -15.57
N LYS A 101 -15.73 -14.78 -15.77
CA LYS A 101 -16.35 -14.66 -17.10
C LYS A 101 -16.47 -13.20 -17.58
N LEU A 102 -16.43 -12.24 -16.65
CA LEU A 102 -16.44 -10.81 -16.97
C LEU A 102 -15.06 -10.38 -17.49
N TYR A 103 -13.99 -10.79 -16.81
CA TYR A 103 -12.63 -10.31 -17.06
C TYR A 103 -11.88 -11.20 -18.05
N SER A 104 -11.22 -10.59 -19.04
CA SER A 104 -10.19 -11.28 -19.84
C SER A 104 -8.77 -10.98 -19.36
N VAL A 105 -8.55 -9.82 -18.76
CA VAL A 105 -7.27 -9.42 -18.15
C VAL A 105 -7.56 -8.79 -16.79
N TYR A 106 -6.78 -9.17 -15.78
CA TYR A 106 -6.80 -8.55 -14.47
C TYR A 106 -5.40 -8.12 -14.05
N TYR A 107 -5.20 -6.83 -13.85
CA TYR A 107 -3.99 -6.25 -13.29
C TYR A 107 -4.14 -6.16 -11.78
N TYR A 108 -3.50 -7.06 -11.05
CA TYR A 108 -3.41 -6.98 -9.61
C TYR A 108 -2.37 -5.93 -9.21
N ALA A 109 -2.78 -4.91 -8.47
CA ALA A 109 -1.87 -3.86 -8.01
C ALA A 109 -0.91 -4.42 -6.94
N SER A 110 0.35 -4.65 -7.33
CA SER A 110 1.38 -5.26 -6.47
C SER A 110 1.62 -4.43 -5.20
N GLY A 111 1.99 -5.09 -4.10
CA GLY A 111 2.37 -4.42 -2.85
C GLY A 111 3.73 -3.68 -2.89
N GLY A 112 4.55 -3.95 -3.92
CA GLY A 112 5.84 -3.29 -4.15
C GLY A 112 7.06 -4.07 -3.65
N TYR A 113 7.00 -5.40 -3.67
CA TYR A 113 8.15 -6.27 -3.36
C TYR A 113 9.13 -6.32 -4.55
N LYS A 114 10.42 -6.20 -4.25
CA LYS A 114 11.51 -6.42 -5.23
C LYS A 114 11.77 -7.91 -5.44
N TYR A 115 12.30 -8.26 -6.61
CA TYR A 115 12.68 -9.66 -6.88
C TYR A 115 13.73 -10.18 -5.89
N SER A 116 14.63 -9.32 -5.40
CA SER A 116 15.60 -9.68 -4.36
C SER A 116 14.98 -9.95 -2.98
N GLU A 117 13.71 -9.58 -2.78
CA GLU A 117 12.96 -9.83 -1.54
C GLU A 117 12.15 -11.13 -1.61
N PHE A 118 12.27 -11.88 -2.72
CA PHE A 118 11.63 -13.19 -2.86
C PHE A 118 12.09 -14.15 -1.76
N THR A 119 11.12 -14.80 -1.13
CA THR A 119 11.38 -15.83 -0.13
C THR A 119 10.14 -16.67 0.10
N LEU A 120 10.35 -17.97 0.33
CA LEU A 120 9.34 -18.94 0.75
C LEU A 120 9.46 -19.27 2.25
N ILE A 121 10.38 -18.62 2.97
CA ILE A 121 10.56 -18.87 4.40
C ILE A 121 9.41 -18.19 5.14
N ASP A 122 8.61 -18.96 5.85
CA ASP A 122 7.56 -18.38 6.69
C ASP A 122 8.18 -17.64 7.88
N LYS A 123 8.03 -16.31 7.87
CA LYS A 123 8.35 -15.44 9.00
C LYS A 123 7.19 -14.47 9.21
N PRO A 124 6.92 -14.03 10.45
CA PRO A 124 5.84 -13.08 10.74
C PRO A 124 5.87 -11.77 9.92
N THR A 125 7.05 -11.34 9.48
CA THR A 125 7.27 -10.09 8.73
C THR A 125 7.15 -10.23 7.22
N ILE A 126 7.00 -11.46 6.72
CA ILE A 126 6.89 -11.77 5.29
C ILE A 126 5.42 -12.08 4.99
N CYS A 127 4.92 -11.60 3.86
CA CYS A 127 3.55 -11.85 3.40
C CYS A 127 3.51 -12.51 2.02
N CYS A 128 2.33 -12.88 1.54
CA CYS A 128 2.14 -13.46 0.22
C CYS A 128 2.59 -12.56 -0.95
N GLY A 129 2.73 -11.25 -0.73
CA GLY A 129 3.32 -10.33 -1.69
C GLY A 129 4.78 -10.63 -2.04
N SER A 130 5.55 -11.33 -1.18
CA SER A 130 6.96 -11.63 -1.47
C SER A 130 7.16 -12.64 -2.60
N TYR A 131 6.12 -13.37 -3.00
CA TYR A 131 6.17 -14.35 -4.08
C TYR A 131 5.03 -14.17 -5.10
N GLU A 132 4.36 -13.01 -5.09
CA GLU A 132 3.21 -12.75 -5.98
C GLU A 132 3.58 -12.72 -7.46
N MET A 133 4.82 -12.38 -7.79
CA MET A 133 5.38 -12.51 -9.16
C MET A 133 5.22 -13.93 -9.71
N LEU A 134 5.38 -14.95 -8.86
CA LEU A 134 5.20 -16.34 -9.28
C LEU A 134 3.74 -16.77 -9.17
N SER A 135 3.03 -16.39 -8.10
CA SER A 135 1.68 -16.90 -7.86
C SER A 135 0.62 -16.28 -8.77
N LEU A 136 0.68 -14.97 -9.06
CA LEU A 136 -0.34 -14.29 -9.86
C LEU A 136 -0.43 -14.81 -11.30
N PRO A 137 0.69 -14.99 -12.05
CA PRO A 137 0.61 -15.59 -13.38
C PRO A 137 0.01 -17.00 -13.38
N LEU A 138 0.24 -17.78 -12.32
CA LEU A 138 -0.30 -19.14 -12.16
C LEU A 138 -1.81 -19.16 -11.89
N PHE A 139 -2.41 -18.02 -11.51
CA PHE A 139 -3.86 -17.86 -11.45
C PHE A 139 -4.48 -17.51 -12.81
N SER A 140 -3.70 -17.49 -13.90
CA SER A 140 -4.28 -17.34 -15.23
C SER A 140 -5.01 -18.62 -15.66
N THR A 141 -6.10 -18.45 -16.40
CA THR A 141 -6.83 -19.51 -17.09
C THR A 141 -6.81 -19.27 -18.60
N HIS A 142 -7.47 -20.13 -19.37
CA HIS A 142 -7.62 -19.93 -20.82
C HIS A 142 -8.41 -18.65 -21.18
N ASN A 143 -9.27 -18.15 -20.29
CA ASN A 143 -10.11 -16.96 -20.53
C ASN A 143 -9.70 -15.74 -19.71
N LEU A 144 -8.95 -15.92 -18.63
CA LEU A 144 -8.55 -14.87 -17.70
C LEU A 144 -7.02 -14.84 -17.57
N ARG A 145 -6.40 -13.73 -17.94
CA ARG A 145 -4.98 -13.49 -17.72
C ARG A 145 -4.79 -12.59 -16.51
N VAL A 146 -3.99 -13.03 -15.55
CA VAL A 146 -3.68 -12.25 -14.34
C VAL A 146 -2.23 -11.76 -14.40
N TYR A 147 -2.03 -10.47 -14.15
CA TYR A 147 -0.72 -9.82 -14.11
C TYR A 147 -0.49 -9.17 -12.74
N SER A 148 0.77 -9.19 -12.29
CA SER A 148 1.23 -8.41 -11.15
C SER A 148 1.69 -7.04 -11.62
N GLU A 149 0.86 -6.02 -11.48
CA GLU A 149 1.14 -4.68 -11.98
C GLU A 149 1.98 -3.89 -10.97
N GLY A 150 3.13 -3.40 -11.42
CA GLY A 150 4.11 -2.72 -10.58
C GLY A 150 4.92 -3.68 -9.70
N GLU A 151 5.04 -4.95 -10.09
CA GLU A 151 6.00 -5.87 -9.47
C GLU A 151 7.45 -5.36 -9.64
N ASN A 152 8.33 -5.72 -8.72
CA ASN A 152 9.72 -5.25 -8.65
C ASN A 152 9.91 -3.73 -8.54
N MET A 153 8.82 -2.96 -8.43
CA MET A 153 8.88 -1.53 -8.23
C MET A 153 8.76 -1.19 -6.76
N SER A 154 9.72 -0.42 -6.26
CA SER A 154 9.63 0.17 -4.93
C SER A 154 8.46 1.14 -4.83
N ARG A 155 8.06 1.43 -3.60
CA ARG A 155 7.00 2.42 -3.32
C ARG A 155 7.32 3.79 -3.93
N LEU A 156 8.57 4.24 -3.84
CA LEU A 156 9.01 5.52 -4.41
C LEU A 156 8.98 5.49 -5.94
N THR A 157 9.35 4.37 -6.56
CA THR A 157 9.26 4.18 -8.01
C THR A 157 7.82 4.29 -8.49
N LYS A 158 6.86 3.68 -7.77
CA LYS A 158 5.44 3.82 -8.08
C LYS A 158 4.94 5.24 -7.92
N LEU A 159 5.36 5.94 -6.86
CA LEU A 159 5.01 7.35 -6.66
C LEU A 159 5.48 8.23 -7.82
N ARG A 160 6.62 7.96 -8.47
CA ARG A 160 7.09 8.74 -9.64
C ARG A 160 6.09 8.77 -10.81
N SER A 161 5.30 7.71 -11.01
CA SER A 161 4.25 7.74 -12.04
C SER A 161 3.01 8.47 -11.54
N ILE A 162 2.66 8.31 -10.26
CA ILE A 162 1.46 8.90 -9.65
C ILE A 162 1.57 10.42 -9.55
N VAL A 163 2.73 10.97 -9.20
CA VAL A 163 2.94 12.44 -9.15
C VAL A 163 2.84 13.13 -10.51
N LYS A 164 2.70 12.36 -11.59
CA LYS A 164 2.44 12.84 -12.95
C LYS A 164 1.03 12.49 -13.43
N TYR A 165 0.24 11.83 -12.59
CA TYR A 165 -1.11 11.38 -12.86
C TYR A 165 -2.09 12.30 -12.13
N ALA A 166 -2.61 13.29 -12.85
CA ALA A 166 -3.47 14.34 -12.30
C ALA A 166 -4.65 13.82 -11.46
N PRO A 167 -5.31 12.69 -11.78
CA PRO A 167 -6.36 12.14 -10.92
C PRO A 167 -5.91 11.83 -9.49
N SER A 168 -4.63 11.55 -9.27
CA SER A 168 -4.11 11.29 -7.93
C SER A 168 -4.14 12.51 -7.00
N TYR A 169 -4.12 13.72 -7.54
CA TYR A 169 -4.08 14.96 -6.77
C TYR A 169 -5.33 15.15 -5.90
N LYS A 170 -6.47 14.65 -6.41
CA LYS A 170 -7.78 14.70 -5.76
C LYS A 170 -8.17 13.41 -5.04
N TYR A 171 -7.70 12.25 -5.54
CA TYR A 171 -8.21 10.97 -5.07
C TYR A 171 -7.23 10.15 -4.23
N LEU A 172 -5.95 10.49 -4.17
CA LEU A 172 -4.96 9.70 -3.41
C LEU A 172 -5.39 9.56 -1.93
N ASN A 173 -5.61 8.33 -1.50
CA ASN A 173 -5.94 7.99 -0.12
C ASN A 173 -5.11 6.79 0.35
N VAL A 174 -4.24 7.03 1.33
CA VAL A 174 -3.29 6.03 1.85
C VAL A 174 -3.51 5.70 3.32
N CYS A 175 -4.35 6.47 4.00
CA CYS A 175 -4.60 6.32 5.43
C CYS A 175 -5.33 5.03 5.74
N LEU A 176 -4.97 4.42 6.87
CA LEU A 176 -5.70 3.28 7.43
C LEU A 176 -6.55 3.64 8.65
N GLU A 177 -6.25 4.77 9.31
CA GLU A 177 -6.83 5.15 10.60
C GLU A 177 -8.12 5.98 10.46
N ASP A 178 -8.32 6.63 9.32
CA ASP A 178 -9.40 7.57 9.07
C ASP A 178 -9.93 7.42 7.63
N GLY A 179 -11.08 8.04 7.33
CA GLY A 179 -11.64 8.09 5.98
C GLY A 179 -10.79 8.93 5.02
N ASP A 180 -10.18 10.00 5.52
CA ASP A 180 -9.26 10.89 4.78
C ASP A 180 -7.79 10.71 5.21
N ASN A 181 -6.87 11.37 4.51
CA ASN A 181 -5.46 11.30 4.88
C ASN A 181 -5.16 12.13 6.12
N CYS A 182 -4.87 11.47 7.23
CA CYS A 182 -4.55 12.17 8.49
C CYS A 182 -3.19 12.88 8.49
N GLY A 183 -2.34 12.63 7.50
CA GLY A 183 -1.01 13.24 7.38
C GLY A 183 0.03 12.78 8.42
N LYS A 184 -0.33 11.89 9.35
CA LYS A 184 0.50 11.57 10.53
C LYS A 184 0.76 10.08 10.75
N CYS A 185 -0.10 9.20 10.25
CA CYS A 185 0.13 7.76 10.32
C CYS A 185 1.32 7.35 9.43
N GLU A 186 1.88 6.17 9.67
CA GLU A 186 3.09 5.70 8.97
C GLU A 186 2.94 5.74 7.45
N LYS A 187 1.77 5.33 6.92
CA LYS A 187 1.51 5.38 5.48
C LYS A 187 1.41 6.81 4.94
N CYS A 188 0.76 7.71 5.66
CA CYS A 188 0.67 9.13 5.27
C CYS A 188 2.04 9.79 5.31
N VAL A 189 2.83 9.57 6.38
CA VAL A 189 4.19 10.09 6.53
C VAL A 189 5.08 9.62 5.37
N ARG A 190 5.06 8.32 5.07
CA ARG A 190 5.82 7.74 3.95
C ARG A 190 5.45 8.37 2.62
N THR A 191 4.16 8.53 2.36
CA THR A 191 3.66 9.10 1.11
C THR A 191 4.00 10.58 1.00
N LEU A 192 3.82 11.39 2.05
CA LEU A 192 4.19 12.81 2.06
C LEU A 192 5.68 13.01 1.83
N LEU A 193 6.53 12.25 2.52
CA LEU A 193 7.98 12.26 2.27
C LEU A 193 8.33 11.84 0.84
N GLY A 194 7.65 10.83 0.30
CA GLY A 194 7.86 10.40 -1.08
C GLY A 194 7.45 11.47 -2.09
N ILE A 195 6.34 12.17 -1.86
CA ILE A 195 5.87 13.29 -2.71
C ILE A 195 6.83 14.49 -2.61
N ASP A 196 7.33 14.82 -1.41
CA ASP A 196 8.32 15.89 -1.21
C ASP A 196 9.66 15.56 -1.88
N ALA A 197 10.14 14.32 -1.75
CA ALA A 197 11.35 13.85 -2.44
C ALA A 197 11.23 13.98 -3.97
N LEU A 198 10.01 13.97 -4.50
CA LEU A 198 9.72 14.13 -5.92
C LEU A 198 9.36 15.56 -6.32
N GLY A 199 9.36 16.52 -5.38
CA GLY A 199 9.10 17.93 -5.61
C GLY A 199 7.65 18.23 -6.03
N ALA A 200 6.69 17.40 -5.62
CA ALA A 200 5.31 17.45 -6.13
C ALA A 200 4.25 17.83 -5.06
N LEU A 201 4.66 18.27 -3.87
CA LEU A 201 3.76 18.51 -2.73
C LEU A 201 2.58 19.44 -3.05
N ASP A 202 2.82 20.51 -3.80
CA ASP A 202 1.79 21.51 -4.10
C ASP A 202 0.61 20.95 -4.90
N ASN A 203 0.82 19.87 -5.65
CA ASN A 203 -0.25 19.20 -6.37
C ASN A 203 -1.22 18.45 -5.45
N TYR A 204 -0.87 18.20 -4.18
CA TYR A 204 -1.61 17.32 -3.27
C TYR A 204 -2.31 18.08 -2.12
N ALA A 205 -2.48 19.39 -2.24
CA ALA A 205 -3.15 20.22 -1.22
C ALA A 205 -4.63 19.86 -1.00
N GLU A 206 -5.29 19.22 -1.96
CA GLU A 206 -6.68 18.76 -1.82
C GLU A 206 -6.82 17.53 -0.90
N VAL A 207 -5.76 16.69 -0.83
CA VAL A 207 -5.79 15.42 -0.11
C VAL A 207 -4.85 15.38 1.10
N PHE A 208 -4.06 16.43 1.33
CA PHE A 208 -3.18 16.58 2.49
C PHE A 208 -3.07 18.04 2.93
N ASP A 209 -2.88 18.25 4.23
CA ASP A 209 -2.47 19.54 4.78
C ASP A 209 -0.96 19.78 4.56
N ILE A 210 -0.63 20.40 3.41
CA ILE A 210 0.75 20.66 2.98
C ILE A 210 1.42 21.73 3.85
N ASP A 211 0.67 22.70 4.35
CA ASP A 211 1.20 23.75 5.22
C ASP A 211 1.62 23.18 6.57
N TYR A 212 0.80 22.30 7.15
CA TYR A 212 1.18 21.55 8.33
C TYR A 212 2.43 20.72 8.09
N TYR A 213 2.52 20.00 6.96
CA TYR A 213 3.72 19.23 6.61
C TYR A 213 4.97 20.11 6.59
N ARG A 214 4.93 21.23 5.85
CA ARG A 214 6.06 22.18 5.73
C ARG A 214 6.49 22.72 7.08
N LYS A 215 5.54 23.15 7.91
CA LYS A 215 5.80 23.68 9.26
C LYS A 215 6.44 22.64 10.19
N HIS A 216 6.12 21.36 9.99
CA HIS A 216 6.59 20.27 10.86
C HIS A 216 7.59 19.33 10.16
N LYS A 217 8.20 19.72 9.04
CA LYS A 217 9.06 18.85 8.20
C LYS A 217 10.13 18.10 9.00
N LYS A 218 10.73 18.74 10.00
CA LYS A 218 11.72 18.11 10.91
C LYS A 218 11.18 16.85 11.60
N TRP A 219 9.92 16.86 12.03
CA TRP A 219 9.28 15.69 12.64
C TRP A 219 9.12 14.56 11.62
N TYR A 220 8.69 14.85 10.39
CA TYR A 220 8.58 13.85 9.32
C TYR A 220 9.94 13.21 8.97
N LEU A 221 11.00 14.02 8.87
CA LEU A 221 12.35 13.51 8.67
C LEU A 221 12.82 12.63 9.83
N GLN A 222 12.47 12.98 11.07
CA GLN A 222 12.75 12.12 12.23
C GLN A 222 11.98 10.80 12.14
N GLN A 223 10.70 10.81 11.72
CA GLN A 223 9.93 9.59 11.49
C GLN A 223 10.59 8.70 10.42
N MET A 224 11.07 9.28 9.32
CA MET A 224 11.84 8.55 8.30
C MET A 224 13.03 7.80 8.92
N LEU A 225 13.84 8.49 9.72
CA LEU A 225 15.01 7.90 10.36
C LEU A 225 14.64 6.77 11.34
N ILE A 226 13.55 6.93 12.11
CA ILE A 226 13.03 5.88 12.99
C ILE A 226 12.63 4.64 12.18
N GLN A 227 11.94 4.81 11.05
CA GLN A 227 11.54 3.68 10.21
C GLN A 227 12.75 3.01 9.53
N MET A 228 13.79 3.77 9.18
CA MET A 228 15.06 3.21 8.71
C MET A 228 15.77 2.40 9.80
N ALA A 229 15.77 2.88 11.06
CA ALA A 229 16.33 2.13 12.19
C ALA A 229 15.62 0.78 12.39
N HIS A 230 14.34 0.69 12.03
CA HIS A 230 13.56 -0.56 11.99
C HIS A 230 13.76 -1.41 10.73
N ASN A 231 14.70 -1.07 9.84
CA ASN A 231 14.95 -1.71 8.53
C ASN A 231 13.74 -1.72 7.59
N LYS A 232 12.90 -0.68 7.59
CA LYS A 232 11.88 -0.55 6.55
C LYS A 232 12.49 -0.02 5.25
N HIS A 233 12.67 -0.91 4.29
CA HIS A 233 13.36 -0.66 3.02
C HIS A 233 12.82 0.55 2.24
N ASP A 234 11.51 0.78 2.27
CA ASP A 234 10.88 1.92 1.57
C ASP A 234 11.52 3.28 1.90
N TYR A 235 11.96 3.49 3.15
CA TYR A 235 12.51 4.78 3.60
C TYR A 235 13.96 5.01 3.19
N PHE A 236 14.71 3.94 2.90
CA PHE A 236 16.10 4.06 2.48
C PHE A 236 16.22 4.74 1.11
N GLU A 237 15.25 4.56 0.22
CA GLU A 237 15.23 5.21 -1.09
C GLU A 237 14.91 6.71 -1.03
N MET A 238 14.20 7.15 0.02
CA MET A 238 13.88 8.56 0.24
C MET A 238 15.03 9.32 0.92
N TYR A 239 15.83 8.65 1.76
CA TYR A 239 16.89 9.28 2.54
C TYR A 239 17.87 10.18 1.73
N PRO A 240 18.35 9.79 0.53
CA PRO A 240 19.27 10.62 -0.25
C PRO A 240 18.72 12.01 -0.58
N TYR A 241 17.40 12.15 -0.74
CA TYR A 241 16.73 13.41 -1.07
C TYR A 241 16.76 14.43 0.07
N PHE A 242 16.85 13.95 1.32
CA PHE A 242 16.76 14.79 2.51
C PHE A 242 18.06 14.85 3.31
N LYS A 243 19.14 14.23 2.82
CA LYS A 243 20.40 14.07 3.56
C LYS A 243 20.97 15.39 4.09
N SER A 244 20.82 16.48 3.35
CA SER A 244 21.27 17.83 3.74
C SER A 244 20.42 18.46 4.85
N GLU A 245 19.18 18.01 5.04
CA GLU A 245 18.24 18.52 6.04
C GLU A 245 18.34 17.76 7.38
N ILE A 246 19.05 16.62 7.40
CA ILE A 246 19.20 15.78 8.59
C ILE A 246 20.23 16.40 9.56
N THR A 247 19.76 16.79 10.74
CA THR A 247 20.60 17.36 11.79
C THR A 247 21.18 16.29 12.72
N LEU A 248 22.21 16.66 13.50
CA LEU A 248 22.76 15.79 14.55
C LEU A 248 21.73 15.46 15.63
N ASP A 249 20.91 16.44 16.04
CA ASP A 249 19.81 16.25 17.00
C ASP A 249 18.83 15.16 16.56
N MET A 250 18.44 15.14 15.28
CA MET A 250 17.57 14.09 14.73
C MET A 250 18.22 12.71 14.84
N ARG A 251 19.52 12.60 14.54
CA ARG A 251 20.25 11.33 14.62
C ARG A 251 20.35 10.82 16.06
N ILE A 252 20.61 11.71 17.02
CA ILE A 252 20.68 11.37 18.44
C ILE A 252 19.34 10.82 18.92
N LYS A 253 18.23 11.48 18.57
CA LYS A 253 16.87 11.04 18.93
C LYS A 253 16.47 9.68 18.34
N VAL A 254 17.17 9.20 17.32
CA VAL A 254 16.91 7.89 16.67
C VAL A 254 17.71 6.76 17.32
N LEU A 255 18.80 7.06 18.05
CA LEU A 255 19.66 6.05 18.68
C LEU A 255 18.90 5.01 19.54
N PRO A 256 17.92 5.39 20.38
CA PRO A 256 17.16 4.42 21.18
C PRO A 256 16.48 3.34 20.32
N TYR A 257 15.93 3.72 19.15
CA TYR A 257 15.26 2.79 18.24
C TYR A 257 16.25 1.85 17.53
N THR A 258 17.45 2.34 17.20
CA THR A 258 18.53 1.50 16.65
C THR A 258 18.99 0.46 17.68
N ILE A 259 19.16 0.88 18.93
CA ILE A 259 19.54 0.00 20.04
C ILE A 259 18.45 -1.04 20.28
N GLU A 260 17.18 -0.60 20.40
CA GLU A 260 16.02 -1.48 20.60
C GLU A 260 15.95 -2.55 19.50
N ASN A 261 16.07 -2.15 18.24
CA ASN A 261 15.99 -3.08 17.12
C ASN A 261 17.16 -4.08 17.10
N THR A 262 18.36 -3.64 17.48
CA THR A 262 19.54 -4.53 17.60
C THR A 262 19.32 -5.55 18.71
N ILE A 263 18.87 -5.10 19.89
CA ILE A 263 18.55 -5.97 21.04
C ILE A 263 17.48 -6.99 20.64
N ARG A 264 16.41 -6.58 19.96
CA ARG A 264 15.34 -7.49 19.49
C ARG A 264 15.83 -8.57 18.53
N LYS A 265 16.88 -8.32 17.74
CA LYS A 265 17.47 -9.33 16.84
C LYS A 265 18.29 -10.38 17.60
N LEU A 266 18.83 -10.01 18.76
CA LEU A 266 19.67 -10.87 19.60
C LEU A 266 18.86 -11.69 20.61
N ILE A 267 17.66 -11.21 20.98
CA ILE A 267 16.79 -11.89 21.95
C ILE A 267 15.98 -13.01 21.26
N PRO A 268 16.00 -14.25 21.79
CA PRO A 268 15.11 -15.33 21.35
C PRO A 268 13.64 -14.91 21.47
N ARG A 269 12.84 -15.12 20.42
CA ARG A 269 11.46 -14.63 20.33
C ARG A 269 10.49 -15.30 21.30
N ASP A 270 10.86 -16.46 21.81
CA ASP A 270 10.18 -17.24 22.86
C ASP A 270 10.54 -16.76 24.28
N SER A 271 11.50 -15.85 24.42
CA SER A 271 11.88 -15.34 25.74
C SER A 271 10.84 -14.38 26.33
N TRP A 272 10.75 -14.40 27.66
CA TRP A 272 9.96 -13.44 28.43
C TRP A 272 10.30 -11.98 28.08
N LEU A 273 11.59 -11.69 27.84
CA LEU A 273 12.09 -10.36 27.50
C LEU A 273 11.54 -9.85 26.16
N PHE A 274 11.37 -10.73 25.16
CA PHE A 274 10.75 -10.36 23.89
C PHE A 274 9.28 -9.94 24.05
N ASN A 275 8.54 -10.65 24.91
CA ASN A 275 7.13 -10.33 25.20
C ASN A 275 6.97 -9.00 25.96
N VAL A 276 7.89 -8.69 26.87
CA VAL A 276 7.94 -7.39 27.58
C VAL A 276 8.22 -6.24 26.60
N LEU A 277 9.20 -6.39 25.70
CA LEU A 277 9.49 -5.36 24.68
C LEU A 277 8.34 -5.18 23.67
N LYS A 278 7.50 -6.21 23.47
CA LYS A 278 6.32 -6.14 22.60
C LYS A 278 5.18 -5.33 23.24
N SER A 279 4.94 -5.48 24.54
CA SER A 279 3.84 -4.80 25.24
C SER A 279 4.06 -3.29 25.41
N ILE A 280 5.31 -2.84 25.53
CA ILE A 280 5.68 -1.42 25.65
C ILE A 280 5.32 -0.64 24.37
N LYS A 281 5.39 -1.28 23.19
CA LYS A 281 5.11 -0.65 21.89
C LYS A 281 3.61 -0.38 21.62
N HIS A 282 2.70 -0.96 22.39
CA HIS A 282 1.25 -0.68 22.26
C HIS A 282 0.77 0.47 23.15
N LYS A 283 1.67 1.13 23.89
CA LYS A 283 1.36 2.25 24.79
C LYS A 283 1.98 3.60 24.39
N ILE A 284 2.63 3.68 23.23
CA ILE A 284 3.22 4.90 22.65
C ILE A 284 2.71 5.03 21.22
#